data_AF-A0A967IP25-F1
#
_entry.id   AF-A0A967IP25-F1
#
_cell.length_a   1.000
_cell.length_b   1.000
_cell.length_c   1.000
_cell.angle_alpha   90.00
_cell.angle_beta   90.00
_cell.angle_gamma   90.00
#
_symmetry.space_group_name_H-M   'P 1'
#
loop_
_entity.id
_entity.type
_entity.pdbx_description
1 polymer ?
#
loop_
_entity_poly.entity_id
_entity_poly.type
_entity_poly.pdbx_seq_one_letter_code
_entity_poly.pdbx_strand_id
1 'polypeptide(L)' 'MRNGQGIYANYKGRTYQAAVYSTGIIRLRGKKYLTPTAAAMSIVDSRTRNGWTFWMYKDGKGNLVPLKKLRK' A
#
# COMPACT_ATOMS: atom_id res chain seq x y z
N MET A 1 -2.68 -17.52 -11.64
CA MET A 1 -3.38 -16.38 -10.98
C MET A 1 -2.32 -15.43 -10.45
N ARG A 2 -2.32 -14.15 -10.82
CA ARG A 2 -1.31 -13.18 -10.31
C ARG A 2 -1.64 -12.88 -8.85
N ASN A 3 -0.86 -13.43 -7.91
CA ASN A 3 -1.02 -13.21 -6.48
C ASN A 3 -0.70 -11.74 -6.16
N GLY A 4 -1.70 -11.01 -5.67
CA GLY A 4 -1.50 -9.68 -5.10
C GLY A 4 -1.06 -9.78 -3.65
N GLN A 5 -0.01 -9.07 -3.27
CA GLN A 5 0.45 -8.98 -1.88
C GLN A 5 -0.46 -8.02 -1.11
N GLY A 6 -1.02 -8.48 0.01
CA GLY A 6 -1.82 -7.63 0.90
C GLY A 6 -0.94 -6.57 1.58
N ILE A 7 -1.39 -5.32 1.51
CA ILE A 7 -0.77 -4.16 2.15
C ILE A 7 -1.78 -3.42 3.02
N TYR A 8 -1.28 -2.77 4.06
CA TYR A 8 -2.04 -2.17 5.15
C TYR A 8 -1.52 -0.78 5.44
N ALA A 9 -2.40 0.15 5.80
CA ALA A 9 -2.02 1.46 6.30
C ALA A 9 -2.94 1.87 7.45
N ASN A 10 -2.37 2.45 8.50
CA ASN A 10 -3.14 3.06 9.58
C ASN A 10 -3.12 4.57 9.41
N TYR A 11 -4.29 5.18 9.27
CA TYR A 11 -4.41 6.63 9.13
C TYR A 11 -5.65 7.15 9.87
N LYS A 12 -5.45 8.14 10.76
CA LYS A 12 -6.50 8.75 11.61
C LYS A 12 -7.38 7.71 12.32
N GLY A 13 -6.75 6.71 12.97
CA GLY A 13 -7.46 5.65 13.70
C GLY A 13 -8.19 4.63 12.83
N ARG A 14 -8.04 4.68 11.50
CA ARG A 14 -8.65 3.72 10.57
C ARG A 14 -7.57 2.89 9.88
N THR A 15 -7.80 1.59 9.78
CA THR A 15 -6.97 0.68 8.99
C THR A 15 -7.51 0.57 7.58
N TYR A 16 -6.64 0.79 6.60
CA TYR A 16 -6.91 0.67 5.18
C TYR A 16 -6.18 -0.55 4.64
N GLN A 17 -6.88 -1.36 3.87
CA GLN A 17 -6.33 -2.57 3.25
C GLN A 17 -6.34 -2.40 1.73
N ALA A 18 -5.25 -2.80 1.09
CA ALA A 18 -5.11 -2.84 -0.35
C ALA A 18 -4.31 -4.08 -0.78
N ALA A 19 -4.26 -4.33 -2.08
CA ALA A 19 -3.40 -5.37 -2.67
C ALA A 19 -2.46 -4.73 -3.69
N VAL A 20 -1.16 -5.01 -3.60
CA VAL A 20 -0.18 -4.66 -4.63
C VAL A 20 0.09 -5.87 -5.51
N TYR A 21 -0.01 -5.70 -6.82
CA TYR A 21 0.26 -6.75 -7.80
C TYR A 21 1.71 -6.67 -8.28
N SER A 22 2.22 -7.77 -8.86
CA SER A 22 3.57 -7.81 -9.45
C SER A 22 3.82 -6.77 -10.54
N THR A 23 2.76 -6.25 -11.16
CA THR A 23 2.82 -5.15 -12.13
C THR A 23 3.00 -3.77 -11.49
N GLY A 24 3.06 -3.67 -10.15
CA GLY A 24 3.10 -2.40 -9.41
C GLY A 24 1.73 -1.74 -9.22
N ILE A 25 0.67 -2.28 -9.84
CA ILE A 25 -0.69 -1.79 -9.66
C ILE A 25 -1.15 -2.08 -8.23
N ILE A 26 -1.79 -1.10 -7.60
CA ILE A 26 -2.43 -1.24 -6.30
C ILE A 26 -3.94 -1.22 -6.47
N ARG A 27 -4.62 -2.17 -5.85
CA ARG A 27 -6.07 -2.18 -5.77
C ARG A 27 -6.50 -1.88 -4.35
N LEU A 28 -7.22 -0.76 -4.20
CA LEU A 28 -7.75 -0.27 -2.94
C LEU A 28 -9.24 0.01 -3.14
N ARG A 29 -10.10 -0.64 -2.34
CA ARG A 29 -11.57 -0.47 -2.38
C ARG A 29 -12.15 -0.59 -3.80
N GLY A 30 -11.71 -1.58 -4.56
CA GLY A 30 -12.16 -1.81 -5.93
C GLY A 30 -11.51 -0.91 -7.00
N LYS A 31 -10.89 0.22 -6.63
CA LYS A 31 -10.19 1.13 -7.55
C LYS A 31 -8.74 0.70 -7.75
N LYS A 32 -8.25 0.85 -8.98
CA LYS A 32 -6.85 0.59 -9.36
C LYS A 32 -6.06 1.90 -9.31
N TYR A 33 -4.84 1.82 -8.80
CA TYR A 33 -3.88 2.91 -8.72
C TYR A 33 -2.57 2.42 -9.32
N LEU A 34 -1.92 3.30 -10.10
CA LEU A 34 -0.66 2.95 -10.78
C LEU A 34 0.56 3.07 -9.85
N THR A 35 0.42 3.75 -8.71
CA THR A 35 1.52 3.94 -7.76
C THR A 35 1.05 3.86 -6.30
N PRO A 36 1.95 3.47 -5.37
CA PRO A 36 1.73 3.55 -3.91
C PRO A 36 1.29 4.94 -3.45
N THR A 37 1.90 5.97 -4.02
CA THR A 37 1.60 7.37 -3.68
C THR A 37 0.18 7.75 -4.07
N ALA A 38 -0.25 7.43 -5.29
CA ALA A 38 -1.62 7.72 -5.74
C ALA A 38 -2.67 7.02 -4.86
N ALA A 39 -2.42 5.75 -4.49
CA ALA A 39 -3.29 5.02 -3.57
C ALA A 39 -3.33 5.68 -2.18
N ALA A 40 -2.19 6.10 -1.64
CA ALA A 40 -2.12 6.76 -0.34
C ALA A 40 -2.83 8.13 -0.33
N MET A 41 -2.66 8.93 -1.39
CA MET A 41 -3.34 10.22 -1.53
C MET A 41 -4.86 10.08 -1.65
N SER A 42 -5.39 8.94 -2.10
CA SER A 42 -6.84 8.70 -2.08
C SER A 42 -7.42 8.51 -0.67
N ILE A 43 -6.55 8.27 0.32
CA ILE A 43 -6.90 8.10 1.73
C ILE A 43 -6.60 9.37 2.53
N VAL A 44 -5.43 9.94 2.27
CA VAL A 44 -4.94 11.13 2.97
C VAL A 44 -5.39 12.35 2.19
N ASP A 45 -6.21 13.19 2.82
CA ASP A 45 -6.56 14.51 2.31
C ASP A 45 -5.35 15.46 2.41
N SER A 46 -4.33 15.22 1.58
CA SER A 46 -3.07 15.95 1.56
C SER A 46 -2.46 15.93 0.16
N ARG A 47 -1.81 17.03 -0.21
CA ARG A 47 -1.20 17.22 -1.54
C ARG A 47 0.03 16.34 -1.77
N THR A 48 0.72 15.89 -0.72
CA THR A 48 1.94 15.08 -0.84
C THR A 48 2.05 14.02 0.26
N ARG A 49 2.16 12.75 -0.16
CA ARG A 49 2.46 11.63 0.74
C ARG A 49 3.44 10.65 0.11
N ASN A 50 4.35 10.12 0.92
CA ASN A 50 5.22 9.05 0.49
C ASN A 50 4.49 7.70 0.60
N GLY A 51 3.96 7.21 -0.53
CA GLY A 51 3.25 5.93 -0.56
C GLY A 51 4.09 4.74 -0.14
N TRP A 52 5.41 4.77 -0.36
CA TRP A 52 6.30 3.64 -0.05
C TRP A 52 6.49 3.43 1.45
N THR A 53 6.37 4.49 2.25
CA THR A 53 6.44 4.41 3.72
C THR A 53 5.07 4.38 4.36
N PHE A 54 4.03 4.81 3.65
CA PHE A 54 2.64 4.80 4.12
C PHE A 54 2.06 3.39 4.17
N TRP A 55 2.36 2.59 3.16
CA TRP A 55 1.89 1.22 3.05
C TRP A 55 2.86 0.24 3.70
N MET A 56 2.31 -0.63 4.54
CA MET A 56 3.01 -1.70 5.24
C MET A 56 2.57 -3.04 4.66
N TYR A 57 3.46 -4.03 4.62
CA TYR A 57 3.11 -5.42 4.31
C TYR A 57 3.60 -6.33 5.43
N LYS A 58 2.96 -7.49 5.58
CA LYS A 58 3.47 -8.53 6.47
C LYS A 58 4.62 -9.25 5.78
N ASP A 59 5.81 -9.19 6.36
CA ASP A 59 6.94 -9.97 5.89
C ASP A 59 6.75 -11.47 6.21
N GLY A 60 7.68 -12.31 5.74
CA GLY A 60 7.65 -13.75 6.01
C GLY A 60 7.79 -14.13 7.50
N LYS A 61 8.09 -13.17 8.38
CA LYS A 61 8.16 -13.33 9.83
C LYS A 61 6.90 -12.78 10.53
N GLY A 62 5.92 -12.29 9.78
CA GLY A 62 4.67 -11.71 10.30
C GLY A 62 4.78 -10.24 10.73
N ASN A 63 5.94 -9.59 10.58
CA ASN A 63 6.11 -8.20 10.96
C ASN A 63 5.54 -7.26 9.90
N LEU A 64 4.88 -6.19 10.34
CA LEU A 64 4.49 -5.11 9.44
C LEU A 64 5.71 -4.25 9.13
N VAL A 65 6.12 -4.25 7.86
CA VAL A 65 7.26 -3.48 7.39
C VAL A 65 6.87 -2.60 6.20
N PRO A 66 7.52 -1.45 5.99
CA PRO A 66 7.17 -0.55 4.89
C PRO A 66 7.41 -1.18 3.51
N LEU A 67 6.54 -0.87 2.54
CA LEU A 67 6.73 -1.24 1.13
C LEU A 67 8.09 -0.78 0.58
N LYS A 68 8.67 0.30 1.13
CA LYS A 68 10.02 0.76 0.81
C LYS A 68 11.06 -0.36 0.86
N LYS A 69 10.92 -1.35 1.75
CA LYS A 69 11.85 -2.50 1.83
C LYS A 69 11.82 -3.43 0.61
N LEU A 70 10.77 -3.36 -0.21
CA LEU A 70 10.66 -4.15 -1.44
C LEU A 70 11.36 -3.49 -2.64
N ARG A 71 11.76 -2.21 -2.54
CA ARG A 71 12.57 -1.56 -3.57
C ARG A 71 14.04 -1.94 -3.36
N LYS A 72 14.56 -2.81 -4.22
CA LYS A 72 15.99 -2.99 -4.48
C LYS A 72 16.24 -2.72 -5.95
#